data_AF-A0AB34YA40-F1
#
_entry.id   AF-A0AB34YA40-F1
#
_cell.length_a   1.000
_cell.length_b   1.000
_cell.length_c   1.000
_cell.angle_alpha   90.00
_cell.angle_beta   90.00
_cell.angle_gamma   90.00
#
_symmetry.space_group_name_H-M   'P 1'
#
loop_
_entity.id
_entity.type
_entity.pdbx_description
1 polymer ?
#
loop_
_entity_poly.entity_id
_entity_poly.type
_entity_poly.pdbx_seq_one_letter_code
_entity_poly.pdbx_strand_id
1 'polypeptide(L)'
;MMSYLQSLVGGMLLGAAAIFLLIFNGRIAGISGIVGRLLNGSQIALNAAFVLGLILGPVAYAALFGSFPATTIVASWPVIIVAGLLVGIGTRMGSGCTSGHGILGMARFSKRSIAATITFLITGVAAATLAGVLL
;
A
#
# COMPACT_ATOMS: atom_id res chain seq x y z
N MET A 1 -17.58 -19.33 5.33
CA MET A 1 -16.66 -19.29 6.51
C MET A 1 -15.19 -19.26 6.12
N MET A 2 -14.72 -20.09 5.17
CA MET A 2 -13.30 -20.18 4.76
C MET A 2 -12.72 -18.88 4.15
N SER A 3 -13.56 -18.03 3.54
CA SER A 3 -13.13 -16.76 2.93
C SER A 3 -12.62 -15.73 3.93
N TYR A 4 -13.17 -15.67 5.14
CA TYR A 4 -12.73 -14.71 6.16
C TYR A 4 -11.36 -15.07 6.75
N LEU A 5 -11.02 -16.37 6.76
CA LEU A 5 -9.74 -16.84 7.27
C LEU A 5 -8.56 -16.30 6.44
N GLN A 6 -8.72 -16.25 5.11
CA GLN A 6 -7.70 -15.69 4.22
C GLN A 6 -7.47 -14.20 4.49
N SER A 7 -8.53 -13.43 4.65
CA SER A 7 -8.44 -12.00 5.01
C SER A 7 -7.81 -11.79 6.38
N LEU A 8 -8.14 -12.63 7.36
CA LEU A 8 -7.56 -12.58 8.70
C LEU A 8 -6.06 -12.89 8.68
N VAL A 9 -5.66 -13.97 8.02
CA VAL A 9 -4.25 -14.36 7.88
C VAL A 9 -3.47 -13.28 7.14
N GLY A 10 -4.02 -12.74 6.04
CA GLY A 10 -3.41 -11.62 5.32
C GLY A 10 -3.22 -10.38 6.20
N GLY A 11 -4.24 -10.03 7.01
CA GLY A 11 -4.14 -8.94 7.98
C GLY A 11 -3.07 -9.17 9.05
N MET A 12 -2.99 -10.38 9.61
CA MET A 12 -1.95 -10.77 10.56
C MET A 12 -0.55 -10.68 9.96
N LEU A 13 -0.37 -11.12 8.71
CA LEU A 13 0.91 -11.04 8.00
C LEU A 13 1.34 -9.57 7.77
N LEU A 14 0.41 -8.69 7.36
CA LEU A 14 0.71 -7.26 7.22
C LEU A 14 1.06 -6.61 8.56
N GLY A 15 0.37 -6.99 9.64
CA GLY A 15 0.68 -6.55 11.00
C GLY A 15 2.07 -7.01 11.47
N ALA A 16 2.41 -8.28 11.24
CA ALA A 16 3.73 -8.82 11.54
C ALA A 16 4.83 -8.10 10.74
N ALA A 17 4.63 -7.89 9.43
CA ALA A 17 5.56 -7.15 8.58
C ALA A 17 5.78 -5.70 9.08
N ALA A 18 4.71 -5.03 9.54
CA ALA A 18 4.80 -3.70 10.11
C ALA A 18 5.62 -3.66 11.42
N ILE A 19 5.45 -4.65 12.29
CA ILE A 19 6.22 -4.78 13.54
C ILE A 19 7.69 -5.06 13.22
N PHE A 20 7.98 -5.98 12.31
CA PHE A 20 9.34 -6.25 11.87
C PHE A 20 10.02 -4.99 11.33
N LEU A 21 9.34 -4.23 10.48
CA LEU A 21 9.87 -2.96 9.97
C LEU A 21 10.14 -1.98 11.12
N LEU A 22 9.22 -1.87 12.08
CA LEU A 22 9.39 -0.98 13.23
C LEU A 22 10.60 -1.38 14.09
N ILE A 23 10.84 -2.67 14.30
CA ILE A 23 11.99 -3.17 15.06
C ILE A 23 13.32 -2.89 14.33
N PHE A 24 13.40 -3.16 13.03
CA PHE A 24 14.65 -3.04 12.28
C PHE A 24 14.97 -1.63 11.79
N ASN A 25 13.95 -0.85 11.39
CA ASN A 25 14.11 0.49 10.83
C ASN A 25 13.81 1.58 11.88
N GLY A 26 13.21 1.23 13.03
CA GLY A 26 12.82 2.18 14.08
C GLY A 26 11.65 3.10 13.65
N ARG A 27 10.99 2.80 12.54
CA ARG A 27 10.02 3.68 11.89
C ARG A 27 8.72 2.96 11.60
N ILE A 28 7.65 3.74 11.61
CA ILE A 28 6.31 3.29 11.26
C ILE A 28 6.26 3.01 9.75
N ALA A 29 5.72 1.85 9.37
CA ALA A 29 5.57 1.44 7.97
C ALA A 29 4.61 2.38 7.21
N GLY A 30 5.07 2.86 6.07
CA GLY A 30 4.29 3.63 5.12
C GLY A 30 4.99 3.64 3.77
N ILE A 31 4.40 2.99 2.76
CA ILE A 31 5.07 2.69 1.49
C ILE A 31 5.58 3.95 0.81
N SER A 32 4.75 5.00 0.68
CA SER A 32 5.16 6.28 0.08
C SER A 32 6.33 6.94 0.82
N GLY A 33 6.36 6.83 2.16
CA GLY A 33 7.46 7.34 2.98
C GLY A 33 8.75 6.52 2.83
N ILE A 34 8.65 5.20 2.70
CA ILE A 34 9.79 4.30 2.48
C ILE A 34 10.41 4.57 1.10
N VAL A 35 9.58 4.63 0.05
CA VAL A 35 10.03 4.96 -1.31
C VAL A 35 10.64 6.36 -1.34
N GLY A 36 9.99 7.36 -0.72
CA GLY A 36 10.54 8.72 -0.65
C GLY A 36 11.90 8.79 0.05
N ARG A 37 12.12 8.03 1.14
CA ARG A 37 13.42 7.96 1.81
C ARG A 37 14.47 7.25 0.96
N LEU A 38 14.08 6.18 0.26
CA LEU A 38 14.96 5.48 -0.66
C LEU A 38 15.46 6.41 -1.77
N LEU A 39 14.55 7.18 -2.37
CA LEU A 39 14.90 8.17 -3.41
C LEU A 39 15.79 9.30 -2.88
N ASN A 40 15.62 9.69 -1.61
CA ASN A 40 16.46 10.70 -0.95
C ASN A 40 17.79 10.14 -0.41
N GLY A 41 18.11 8.87 -0.66
CA GLY A 41 19.36 8.24 -0.20
C GLY A 41 19.43 7.94 1.30
N SER A 42 18.30 7.97 2.03
CA SER A 42 18.26 7.69 3.47
C SER A 42 17.99 6.20 3.72
N GLN A 43 18.81 5.57 4.57
CA GLN A 43 18.70 4.14 4.93
C GLN A 43 18.44 3.23 3.72
N ILE A 44 19.26 3.41 2.67
CA ILE A 44 19.06 2.78 1.35
C ILE A 44 18.91 1.27 1.48
N ALA A 45 19.80 0.59 2.23
CA ALA A 45 19.77 -0.86 2.35
C ALA A 45 18.42 -1.39 2.88
N LEU A 46 17.92 -0.86 4.00
CA LEU A 46 16.66 -1.33 4.61
C LEU A 46 15.44 -0.93 3.78
N ASN A 47 15.41 0.30 3.24
CA ASN A 47 14.29 0.75 2.42
C ASN A 47 14.25 0.03 1.06
N ALA A 48 15.40 -0.24 0.45
CA ALA A 48 15.51 -1.04 -0.77
C ALA A 48 15.10 -2.50 -0.51
N ALA A 49 15.55 -3.12 0.58
CA ALA A 49 15.14 -4.47 0.96
C ALA A 49 13.61 -4.59 1.10
N PHE A 50 12.97 -3.58 1.71
CA PHE A 50 11.51 -3.54 1.80
C PHE A 50 10.83 -3.42 0.42
N VAL A 51 11.29 -2.50 -0.42
CA VAL A 51 10.71 -2.29 -1.76
C VAL A 51 10.91 -3.51 -2.65
N LEU A 52 12.09 -4.12 -2.62
CA LEU A 52 12.37 -5.37 -3.33
C LEU A 52 11.49 -6.51 -2.82
N GLY A 53 11.30 -6.64 -1.50
CA GLY A 53 10.37 -7.61 -0.93
C GLY A 53 8.93 -7.43 -1.43
N LEU A 54 8.47 -6.19 -1.56
CA LEU A 54 7.14 -5.89 -2.11
C LEU A 54 7.02 -6.32 -3.58
N ILE A 55 8.05 -6.09 -4.39
CA ILE A 55 8.09 -6.48 -5.81
C ILE A 55 8.21 -8.00 -5.98
N LEU A 56 8.99 -8.65 -5.11
CA LEU A 56 9.21 -10.10 -5.14
C LEU A 56 8.01 -10.90 -4.59
N GLY A 57 7.12 -10.29 -3.81
CA GLY A 57 5.95 -10.97 -3.23
C GLY A 57 5.09 -11.75 -4.25
N PRO A 58 4.61 -11.12 -5.33
CA PRO A 58 3.87 -11.82 -6.39
C PRO A 58 4.69 -12.91 -7.10
N VAL A 59 6.02 -12.73 -7.21
CA VAL A 59 6.91 -13.73 -7.83
C VAL A 59 7.05 -14.96 -6.92
N ALA A 60 7.22 -14.75 -5.62
CA ALA A 60 7.24 -15.82 -4.63
C ALA A 60 5.90 -16.56 -4.57
N TYR A 61 4.79 -15.83 -4.68
CA TYR A 61 3.46 -16.44 -4.82
C TYR A 61 3.39 -17.34 -6.06
N ALA A 62 3.83 -16.84 -7.22
CA ALA A 62 3.83 -17.63 -8.46
C ALA A 62 4.71 -18.88 -8.35
N ALA A 63 5.87 -18.79 -7.70
CA ALA A 63 6.76 -19.94 -7.48
C ALA A 63 6.15 -21.01 -6.57
N LEU A 64 5.36 -20.62 -5.57
CA LEU A 64 4.73 -21.55 -4.61
C LEU A 64 3.42 -22.16 -5.12
N PHE A 65 2.63 -21.40 -5.88
CA PHE A 65 1.29 -21.79 -6.31
C PHE A 65 1.18 -22.10 -7.82
N GLY A 66 2.28 -21.96 -8.58
CA GLY A 66 2.35 -22.31 -10.00
C GLY A 66 1.75 -21.28 -10.96
N SER A 67 1.17 -20.18 -10.45
CA SER A 67 0.61 -19.11 -11.27
C SER A 67 0.67 -17.76 -10.56
N PHE A 68 0.78 -16.68 -11.33
CA PHE A 68 0.59 -15.33 -10.79
C PHE A 68 -0.83 -15.17 -10.23
N PRO A 69 -1.02 -14.32 -9.21
CA PRO A 69 -2.36 -13.99 -8.74
C PRO A 69 -3.17 -13.38 -9.88
N ALA A 70 -4.45 -13.76 -9.99
CA ALA A 70 -5.33 -13.25 -11.04
C ALA A 70 -5.44 -11.72 -10.94
N THR A 71 -4.98 -11.01 -11.96
CA THR A 71 -5.04 -9.55 -12.06
C THR A 71 -5.75 -9.14 -13.34
N THR A 72 -6.84 -8.39 -13.19
CA THR A 72 -7.58 -7.80 -14.32
C THR A 72 -7.25 -6.32 -14.38
N ILE A 73 -6.46 -5.92 -15.38
CA ILE A 73 -6.17 -4.50 -15.63
C ILE A 73 -7.10 -4.02 -16.73
N VAL A 74 -8.12 -3.28 -16.34
CA VAL A 74 -9.13 -2.73 -17.27
C VAL A 74 -8.71 -1.34 -17.81
N ALA A 75 -7.76 -0.68 -17.13
CA ALA A 75 -7.30 0.66 -17.49
C ALA A 75 -6.18 0.65 -18.55
N SER A 76 -6.19 1.64 -19.44
CA SER A 76 -5.11 1.85 -20.41
C SER A 76 -3.85 2.42 -19.76
N TRP A 77 -2.69 2.20 -20.38
CA TRP A 77 -1.40 2.69 -19.89
C TRP A 77 -1.37 4.20 -19.56
N PRO A 78 -1.94 5.10 -20.40
CA PRO A 78 -1.98 6.52 -20.07
C PRO A 78 -2.73 6.81 -18.76
N VAL A 79 -3.86 6.12 -18.53
CA VAL A 79 -4.67 6.27 -17.31
C VAL A 79 -3.87 5.81 -16.10
N ILE A 80 -3.17 4.67 -16.19
CA ILE A 80 -2.34 4.15 -15.10
C ILE A 80 -1.22 5.12 -14.72
N ILE A 81 -0.52 5.67 -15.73
CA ILE A 81 0.57 6.63 -15.50
C ILE A 81 0.06 7.90 -14.82
N VAL A 82 -1.02 8.49 -15.34
CA VAL A 82 -1.62 9.71 -14.77
C VAL A 82 -2.15 9.45 -13.35
N ALA A 83 -2.85 8.34 -13.13
CA ALA A 83 -3.35 7.95 -11.82
C ALA A 83 -2.19 7.76 -10.82
N GLY A 84 -1.11 7.09 -11.23
CA GLY A 84 0.09 6.90 -10.41
C GLY A 84 0.74 8.22 -9.99
N LEU A 85 0.85 9.19 -10.90
CA LEU A 85 1.38 10.52 -10.61
C LEU A 85 0.48 11.28 -9.63
N LEU A 86 -0.84 11.27 -9.86
CA LEU A 86 -1.81 11.91 -8.97
C LEU A 86 -1.78 11.31 -7.56
N VAL A 87 -1.71 9.99 -7.45
CA VAL A 87 -1.55 9.29 -6.16
C VAL A 87 -0.22 9.66 -5.50
N GLY A 88 0.88 9.72 -6.27
CA GLY A 88 2.18 10.16 -5.78
C GLY A 88 2.14 11.55 -5.15
N ILE A 89 1.59 12.53 -5.87
CA ILE A 89 1.41 13.91 -5.38
C ILE A 89 0.49 13.93 -4.15
N GLY A 90 -0.67 13.25 -4.23
CA GLY A 90 -1.65 13.22 -3.16
C GLY A 90 -1.10 12.61 -1.87
N THR A 91 -0.33 11.53 -1.94
CA THR A 91 0.28 10.91 -0.75
C THR A 91 1.36 11.80 -0.12
N ARG A 92 2.04 12.63 -0.91
CA ARG A 92 2.99 13.62 -0.39
C ARG A 92 2.26 14.75 0.32
N MET A 93 1.19 15.29 -0.28
CA MET A 93 0.35 16.33 0.33
C MET A 93 -0.33 15.84 1.61
N GLY A 94 -0.83 14.60 1.63
CA GLY A 94 -1.41 13.95 2.81
C GLY A 94 -0.40 13.60 3.90
N SER A 95 0.91 13.78 3.64
CA SER A 95 2.01 13.32 4.51
C SER A 95 1.95 11.83 4.83
N GLY A 96 1.47 11.03 3.88
CA GLY A 96 1.29 9.59 4.06
C GLY A 96 0.38 8.98 2.99
N CYS A 97 0.33 7.66 2.98
CA CYS A 97 -0.54 6.87 2.11
C CYS A 97 -1.48 5.99 2.95
N THR A 98 -2.36 5.25 2.29
CA THR A 98 -3.31 4.32 2.94
C THR A 98 -2.62 3.23 3.76
N SER A 99 -1.44 2.75 3.37
CA SER A 99 -0.69 1.79 4.21
C SER A 99 -0.25 2.39 5.55
N GLY A 100 0.18 3.66 5.57
CA GLY A 100 0.61 4.34 6.79
C GLY A 100 -0.55 4.85 7.65
N HIS A 101 -1.52 5.54 7.05
CA HIS A 101 -2.68 6.07 7.77
C HIS A 101 -3.71 4.98 8.10
N GLY A 102 -3.99 4.09 7.15
CA GLY A 102 -5.03 3.07 7.28
C GLY A 102 -4.60 1.90 8.14
N ILE A 103 -3.43 1.28 7.89
CA ILE A 103 -3.02 0.09 8.66
C ILE A 103 -2.49 0.52 10.03
N LEU A 104 -1.41 1.29 10.06
CA LEU A 104 -0.72 1.63 11.33
C LEU A 104 -1.34 2.84 12.04
N GLY A 105 -1.84 3.83 11.28
CA GLY A 105 -2.44 5.04 11.87
C GLY A 105 -3.75 4.76 12.59
N MET A 106 -4.61 3.90 12.04
CA MET A 106 -5.85 3.43 12.69
C MET A 106 -5.54 2.58 13.92
N ALA A 107 -4.58 1.65 13.83
CA ALA A 107 -4.17 0.81 14.95
C ALA A 107 -3.66 1.62 16.16
N ARG A 108 -3.13 2.83 15.92
CA ARG A 108 -2.68 3.78 16.96
C ARG A 108 -3.77 4.77 17.40
N PHE A 109 -5.01 4.61 16.96
CA PHE A 109 -6.13 5.52 17.23
C PHE A 109 -5.83 7.00 16.92
N SER A 110 -5.04 7.27 15.88
CA SER A 110 -4.71 8.64 15.48
C SER A 110 -5.90 9.31 14.78
N LYS A 111 -6.49 10.34 15.42
CA LYS A 111 -7.60 11.13 14.83
C LYS A 111 -7.29 11.64 13.42
N ARG A 112 -6.06 12.13 13.20
CA ARG A 112 -5.58 12.57 11.88
C ARG A 112 -5.61 11.44 10.85
N SER A 113 -5.15 10.25 11.24
CA SER A 113 -5.09 9.11 10.32
C SER A 113 -6.47 8.51 10.04
N ILE A 114 -7.38 8.56 11.01
CA ILE A 114 -8.79 8.19 10.81
C ILE A 114 -9.42 9.11 9.77
N ALA A 115 -9.28 10.43 9.95
CA ALA A 115 -9.80 11.40 8.99
C ALA A 115 -9.22 11.19 7.58
N ALA A 116 -7.89 11.06 7.47
CA ALA A 116 -7.23 10.82 6.18
C ALA A 116 -7.70 9.53 5.51
N THR A 117 -7.85 8.44 6.28
CA THR A 117 -8.30 7.14 5.74
C THR A 117 -9.73 7.20 5.23
N ILE A 118 -10.63 7.86 5.97
CA ILE A 118 -12.02 8.08 5.54
C ILE A 118 -12.05 8.89 4.24
N THR A 119 -11.29 9.98 4.14
CA THR A 119 -11.21 10.79 2.91
C THR A 119 -10.69 9.97 1.74
N PHE A 120 -9.58 9.23 1.90
CA PHE A 120 -9.02 8.39 0.84
C PHE A 120 -10.00 7.32 0.35
N LEU A 121 -10.72 6.66 1.28
CA LEU A 121 -11.71 5.65 0.92
C LEU A 121 -12.90 6.26 0.17
N ILE A 122 -13.46 7.36 0.67
CA ILE A 122 -14.60 8.04 0.02
C ILE A 122 -14.19 8.50 -1.40
N THR A 123 -13.06 9.18 -1.53
CA THR A 123 -12.59 9.65 -2.84
C THR A 123 -12.25 8.50 -3.77
N GLY A 124 -11.65 7.41 -3.26
CA GLY A 124 -11.35 6.22 -4.04
C GLY A 124 -12.61 5.52 -4.56
N VAL A 125 -13.63 5.37 -3.71
CA VAL A 125 -14.94 4.83 -4.12
C VAL A 125 -15.59 5.74 -5.17
N ALA A 126 -15.61 7.05 -4.94
CA ALA A 126 -16.17 7.99 -5.92
C ALA A 126 -15.45 7.93 -7.27
N ALA A 127 -14.11 7.89 -7.26
CA ALA A 127 -13.31 7.79 -8.48
C ALA A 127 -13.53 6.45 -9.21
N ALA A 128 -13.59 5.32 -8.47
CA ALA A 128 -13.84 4.01 -9.05
C ALA A 128 -15.24 3.91 -9.68
N THR A 129 -16.26 4.42 -8.99
CA THR A 129 -17.63 4.46 -9.52
C THR A 129 -17.73 5.35 -10.75
N LEU A 130 -17.12 6.54 -10.73
CA LEU A 130 -17.13 7.45 -11.88
C LEU A 130 -16.39 6.85 -13.08
N ALA A 131 -15.22 6.25 -12.85
CA ALA A 131 -14.45 5.58 -13.89
C ALA A 131 -15.21 4.39 -14.49
N GLY A 132 -15.87 3.57 -13.66
CA GLY A 132 -16.66 2.43 -14.13
C GLY A 132 -17.96 2.79 -14.87
N VAL A 133 -18.44 4.04 -14.74
CA VAL A 133 -19.57 4.56 -15.54
C VAL A 133 -19.09 5.17 -16.87
N LEU A 134 -17.86 5.71 -16.91
CA LEU A 134 -17.32 6.44 -18.06
C LEU A 134 -16.46 5.59 -19.00
N LEU A 135 -15.88 4.48 -18.52
CA LEU A 135 -15.00 3.56 -19.25
C LEU A 135 -15.69 2.23 -19.51
#